data_AF-G4U0Y9-F1
#
_entry.id   AF-G4U0Y9-F1
#
_cell.length_a   1.000
_cell.length_b   1.000
_cell.length_c   1.000
_cell.angle_alpha   90.00
_cell.angle_beta   90.00
_cell.angle_gamma   90.00
#
_symmetry.space_group_name_H-M   'P 1'
#
loop_
_entity.id
_entity.type
_entity.pdbx_description
1 polymer ?
#
loop_
_entity_poly.entity_id
_entity_poly.type
_entity_poly.pdbx_seq_one_letter_code
_entity_poly.pdbx_strand_id
1 'polypeptide(L)' 'MNLQVFEDGIPGVLAGKAAGMQIVWVPDPNLLAVDSSLDVTMLSSLEQFQPEEWGLPAYDSDPKAS' A
#
# COMPACT_ATOMS: atom_id res chain seq x y z
N MET A 1 13.30 -12.25 -0.17
CA MET A 1 13.25 -10.90 -0.74
C MET A 1 11.79 -10.53 -0.74
N ASN A 2 11.35 -9.61 0.13
CA ASN A 2 9.94 -9.24 0.23
C ASN A 2 9.79 -7.90 -0.49
N LEU A 3 9.37 -7.94 -1.75
CA LEU A 3 9.09 -6.74 -2.54
C LEU A 3 7.68 -6.26 -2.21
N GLN A 4 7.59 -5.03 -1.69
CA GLN A 4 6.34 -4.33 -1.42
C GLN A 4 6.13 -3.25 -2.48
N VAL A 5 4.89 -3.15 -2.97
CA VAL A 5 4.48 -2.12 -3.91
C VAL A 5 3.31 -1.35 -3.33
N PHE A 6 3.39 -0.03 -3.42
CA PHE A 6 2.28 0.88 -3.17
C PHE A 6 1.69 1.28 -4.52
N GLU A 7 0.39 1.10 -4.67
CA GLU A 7 -0.33 1.44 -5.90
C GLU A 7 -1.56 2.28 -5.56
N ASP A 8 -1.98 3.12 -6.49
CA ASP A 8 -3.24 3.88 -6.42
C ASP A 8 -4.28 3.34 -7.41
N GLY A 9 -3.84 2.70 -8.50
CA GLY A 9 -4.69 2.17 -9.57
C GLY A 9 -4.82 0.64 -9.63
N ILE A 10 -6.00 0.17 -10.03
CA ILE A 10 -6.28 -1.27 -10.27
C ILE A 10 -5.25 -1.93 -11.21
N PRO A 11 -4.83 -1.33 -12.34
CA PRO A 11 -3.86 -1.97 -13.22
C PRO A 11 -2.53 -2.32 -12.53
N GLY A 12 -2.03 -1.41 -11.69
CA GLY A 12 -0.80 -1.62 -10.92
C GLY A 12 -0.96 -2.71 -9.87
N VAL A 13 -2.09 -2.72 -9.15
CA VAL A 13 -2.43 -3.78 -8.18
C VAL A 13 -2.43 -5.16 -8.86
N LEU A 14 -3.08 -5.28 -10.02
CA LEU A 14 -3.14 -6.55 -10.76
C LEU A 14 -1.75 -7.00 -11.24
N ALA A 15 -0.94 -6.07 -11.75
CA ALA A 15 0.42 -6.35 -12.20
C ALA A 15 1.31 -6.83 -11.02
N GLY A 16 1.24 -6.15 -9.88
CA GLY A 16 2.00 -6.52 -8.69
C GLY A 16 1.58 -7.89 -8.11
N LYS A 17 0.28 -8.19 -8.08
CA LYS A 17 -0.23 -9.53 -7.71
C LYS A 17 0.28 -10.61 -8.66
N ALA A 18 0.25 -10.36 -9.97
CA ALA A 18 0.76 -11.29 -10.97
C ALA A 18 2.28 -11.54 -10.84
N ALA A 19 3.03 -10.55 -10.33
CA ALA A 19 4.45 -10.67 -10.03
C ALA A 19 4.76 -11.33 -8.66
N GLY A 20 3.74 -11.72 -7.89
CA GLY A 20 3.91 -12.32 -6.56
C GLY A 20 4.39 -11.33 -5.49
N MET A 21 4.15 -10.03 -5.69
CA MET A 21 4.51 -8.98 -4.74
C MET A 21 3.42 -8.80 -3.68
N GLN A 22 3.82 -8.26 -2.53
CA GLN A 22 2.84 -7.80 -1.54
C GLN A 22 2.40 -6.37 -1.90
N ILE A 23 1.09 -6.14 -1.90
CA ILE A 23 0.50 -4.88 -2.37
C ILE A 23 -0.17 -4.15 -1.22
N VAL A 24 0.17 -2.87 -1.07
CA VAL A 24 -0.58 -1.88 -0.30
C VAL A 24 -1.26 -0.96 -1.29
N TRP A 25 -2.58 -1.09 -1.42
CA TRP A 25 -3.37 -0.27 -2.32
C TRP A 25 -3.90 0.96 -1.59
N VAL A 26 -3.63 2.15 -2.12
CA VAL A 26 -4.10 3.43 -1.61
C VAL A 26 -4.96 4.09 -2.68
N PRO A 27 -6.21 3.62 -2.89
CA PRO A 27 -7.02 4.07 -4.00
C PRO A 27 -7.42 5.53 -3.86
N ASP A 28 -7.55 6.20 -5.01
CA ASP A 28 -8.35 7.42 -5.08
C ASP A 28 -9.79 7.11 -4.60
N PRO A 29 -10.41 7.99 -3.78
CA PRO A 29 -11.75 7.76 -3.26
C PRO A 29 -12.81 7.49 -4.35
N ASN A 30 -12.63 8.02 -5.56
CA ASN A 30 -13.55 7.78 -6.68
C ASN A 30 -13.41 6.36 -7.27
N LEU A 31 -12.31 5.67 -7.01
CA LEU A 31 -12.02 4.33 -7.51
C LEU A 31 -12.66 3.23 -6.65
N LEU A 32 -12.91 3.50 -5.36
CA LEU A 32 -13.59 2.60 -4.42
C LEU A 32 -15.02 2.21 -4.87
N ALA A 33 -15.66 3.04 -5.69
CA ALA A 33 -16.97 2.77 -6.25
C ALA A 33 -16.95 1.70 -7.35
N VAL A 34 -15.77 1.34 -7.86
CA VAL A 34 -15.60 0.52 -9.07
C VAL A 34 -15.35 -0.95 -8.73
N ASP A 35 -14.51 -1.25 -7.73
CA ASP A 35 -14.21 -2.63 -7.32
C ASP A 35 -13.55 -2.67 -5.94
N SER A 36 -14.17 -3.37 -4.98
CA SER A 36 -13.64 -3.59 -3.62
C SER A 36 -13.30 -5.06 -3.35
N SER A 37 -13.33 -5.92 -4.38
CA SER A 37 -13.19 -7.37 -4.23
C SER A 37 -11.74 -7.87 -4.25
N LEU A 38 -10.77 -6.98 -4.40
CA LEU A 38 -9.36 -7.34 -4.46
C LEU A 38 -8.84 -7.70 -3.06
N ASP A 39 -8.37 -8.94 -2.92
CA ASP A 39 -7.64 -9.39 -1.73
C ASP A 39 -6.23 -8.74 -1.70
N VAL A 40 -6.16 -7.54 -1.13
CA VAL A 40 -4.97 -6.71 -0.90
C VAL A 40 -5.13 -5.88 0.37
N THR A 41 -4.03 -5.44 0.97
CA THR A 41 -4.10 -4.46 2.06
C THR A 41 -4.50 -3.12 1.46
N MET A 42 -5.59 -2.53 1.95
CA MET A 42 -6.08 -1.23 1.47
C MET A 42 -5.94 -0.18 2.57
N LEU A 43 -5.35 0.97 2.22
CA LEU A 43 -5.30 2.15 3.09
C LEU A 43 -6.05 3.30 2.42
N SER A 44 -6.67 4.16 3.23
CA SER A 44 -7.28 5.40 2.70
C SER A 44 -6.25 6.51 2.48
N SER A 45 -5.06 6.37 3.07
CA SER A 45 -3.97 7.34 3.00
C SER A 45 -2.64 6.67 3.34
N LEU A 46 -1.53 7.15 2.77
CA LEU A 46 -0.20 6.62 3.09
C LEU A 46 0.22 6.91 4.54
N GLU A 47 -0.36 7.93 5.17
CA GLU A 47 -0.15 8.29 6.57
C GLU A 47 -0.66 7.21 7.54
N GLN A 48 -1.49 6.28 7.06
CA GLN A 48 -1.95 5.13 7.84
C GLN A 48 -1.01 3.91 7.73
N PHE A 49 0.00 3.98 6.86
CA PHE A 49 0.96 2.90 6.74
C PHE A 49 1.80 2.81 8.01
N GLN A 50 1.82 1.62 8.63
CA GLN A 50 2.66 1.31 9.79
C GLN A 50 3.81 0.40 9.33
N PRO A 51 5.03 0.93 9.10
CA PRO A 51 6.15 0.16 8.56
C PRO A 51 6.48 -1.11 9.37
N GLU A 52 6.29 -1.07 10.68
CA GLU A 52 6.56 -2.15 11.62
C GLU A 52 5.71 -3.40 11.40
N GLU A 53 4.47 -3.25 10.90
CA GLU A 53 3.60 -4.39 10.54
C GLU A 53 4.18 -5.20 9.36
N TRP A 54 5.12 -4.59 8.64
CA TRP A 54 5.78 -5.14 7.46
C TRP A 54 7.26 -5.49 7.71
N GLY A 55 7.71 -5.42 8.97
CA GLY A 55 9.10 -5.68 9.36
C GLY A 55 10.07 -4.57 8.98
N LEU A 56 9.56 -3.37 8.66
CA LEU A 56 10.36 -2.17 8.44
C LEU A 56 10.50 -1.39 9.77
N PRO A 57 11.53 -0.52 9.91
CA PRO A 57 11.64 0.36 11.07
C PRO A 57 10.45 1.32 11.16
N ALA A 58 9.93 1.54 12.37
CA ALA A 58 8.91 2.57 12.61
C ALA A 58 9.41 3.96 12.20
N TYR A 59 8.49 4.86 11.86
CA TYR A 59 8.84 6.25 11.57
C TYR A 59 9.53 6.92 12.76
N ASP A 60 10.46 7.83 12.47
CA ASP A 60 11.04 8.68 13.49
C ASP A 60 9.94 9.56 14.12
N SER A 61 9.97 9.70 15.45
CA SER A 61 9.03 10.53 16.18
C SER A 61 9.18 12.03 15.90
N ASP A 62 10.18 12.44 15.09
CA ASP A 62 10.48 13.82 14.76
C ASP A 62 10.67 14.01 13.24
N PRO A 63 9.63 14.46 12.50
CA PRO A 63 9.65 14.54 11.04
C PRO A 63 10.59 15.62 10.46
N LYS A 64 11.39 16.28 11.31
CA LYS A 64 12.38 17.30 10.91
C LYS A 64 13.83 16.86 11.12
N ALA A 65 14.07 15.65 11.60
CA ALA A 65 15.41 15.14 11.90
C ALA A 65 15.90 14.13 10.84
N SER A 66 15.92 14.51 9.57
CA SER A 66 16.58 13.74 8.50
C SER A 66 16.88 14.62 7.29
#